data_AF-A0A7C6CXP0-F1
#
_entry.id   AF-A0A7C6CXP0-F1
#
_cell.length_a   1.000
_cell.length_b   1.000
_cell.length_c   1.000
_cell.angle_alpha   90.00
_cell.angle_beta   90.00
_cell.angle_gamma   90.00
#
_symmetry.space_group_name_H-M   'P 1'
#
loop_
_entity.id
_entity.type
_entity.pdbx_description
1 polymer ?
#
loop_
_entity_poly.entity_id
_entity_poly.type
_entity_poly.pdbx_seq_one_letter_code
_entity_poly.pdbx_strand_id
1 'polypeptide(L)' 'MNGDLKEAITTRINELRFEQVHLRPYIESDRIRQEVLDRAIAELQWVLELITEEGEQ' A
#
# COMPACT_ATOMS: atom_id res chain seq x y z
N MET A 1 -16.39 7.24 -11.91
CA MET A 1 -16.65 5.80 -11.66
C MET A 1 -15.47 5.10 -10.98
N ASN A 2 -14.67 5.79 -10.16
CA ASN A 2 -13.48 5.21 -9.50
C ASN A 2 -13.61 5.11 -7.96
N GLY A 3 -14.78 5.41 -7.39
CA GLY A 3 -14.97 5.46 -5.93
C GLY A 3 -14.65 4.14 -5.24
N ASP A 4 -15.28 3.06 -5.69
CA ASP A 4 -15.11 1.71 -5.13
C ASP A 4 -13.66 1.20 -5.29
N LEU A 5 -13.00 1.55 -6.40
CA LEU A 5 -11.60 1.19 -6.66
C LEU A 5 -10.65 1.96 -5.72
N LYS A 6 -10.87 3.26 -5.51
CA LYS A 6 -10.10 4.07 -4.56
C LYS A 6 -10.23 3.54 -3.13
N GLU A 7 -11.44 3.15 -2.74
CA GLU A 7 -11.70 2.55 -1.43
C GLU A 7 -11.00 1.19 -1.27
N ALA A 8 -11.07 0.34 -2.30
CA ALA A 8 -10.39 -0.96 -2.30
C ALA A 8 -8.86 -0.81 -2.18
N ILE A 9 -8.25 0.10 -2.95
CA ILE A 9 -6.80 0.34 -2.91
C ILE A 9 -6.39 0.91 -1.55
N THR A 10 -7.15 1.88 -1.02
CA THR A 10 -6.89 2.49 0.29
C THR A 10 -6.99 1.45 1.41
N THR A 11 -8.01 0.59 1.36
CA THR A 11 -8.17 -0.52 2.31
C THR A 11 -6.97 -1.44 2.26
N ARG A 12 -6.52 -1.83 1.05
CA ARG A 12 -5.37 -2.72 0.90
C ARG A 12 -4.07 -2.09 1.43
N ILE A 13 -3.84 -0.80 1.19
CA ILE A 13 -2.69 -0.08 1.76
C ILE A 13 -2.72 -0.14 3.29
N ASN A 14 -3.88 0.03 3.92
CA ASN A 14 -4.02 -0.01 5.37
C ASN A 14 -3.77 -1.42 5.93
N GLU A 15 -4.22 -2.47 5.26
CA GLU A 15 -3.90 -3.85 5.62
C GLU A 15 -2.39 -4.10 5.59
N LEU A 16 -1.71 -3.69 4.51
CA LEU A 16 -0.25 -3.86 4.39
C LEU A 16 0.51 -3.09 5.47
N ARG A 17 0.08 -1.87 5.80
CA ARG A 17 0.65 -1.09 6.92
C ARG A 17 0.42 -1.77 8.25
N PHE A 18 -0.76 -2.36 8.46
CA PHE A 18 -1.05 -3.13 9.67
C PHE A 18 -0.14 -4.36 9.79
N GLU A 19 0.10 -5.07 8.68
CA GLU A 19 1.07 -6.18 8.64
C GLU A 19 2.49 -5.73 9.03
N GLN A 20 2.91 -4.51 8.64
CA GLN A 20 4.22 -3.95 9.00
C GLN A 20 4.39 -3.69 10.50
N VAL A 21 3.33 -3.30 11.22
CA VAL A 21 3.40 -2.99 12.66
C VAL A 21 3.88 -4.20 13.49
N HIS A 22 3.65 -5.41 12.98
CA HIS A 22 4.04 -6.66 13.66
C HIS A 22 5.45 -7.14 13.32
N LEU A 23 6.16 -6.47 12.41
CA LEU A 23 7.51 -6.86 12.01
C LEU A 23 8.57 -6.37 12.99
N ARG A 24 9.56 -7.21 13.24
CA ARG A 24 10.68 -6.90 14.13
C ARG A 24 11.92 -6.57 13.28
N PRO A 25 12.36 -5.30 13.20
CA PRO A 25 13.40 -4.87 12.26
C PRO A 25 14.78 -5.55 12.43
N TYR A 26 15.03 -6.11 13.61
CA TYR A 26 16.26 -6.83 13.92
C TYR A 26 16.27 -8.29 13.44
N ILE A 27 15.15 -8.79 12.90
CA ILE A 27 15.06 -10.11 12.30
C ILE A 27 15.18 -9.94 10.79
N GLU A 28 16.16 -10.61 10.18
CA GLU A 28 16.44 -10.47 8.74
C GLU A 28 15.24 -10.84 7.86
N SER A 29 14.48 -11.88 8.21
CA SER A 29 13.25 -12.22 7.50
C SER A 29 12.19 -11.13 7.58
N ASP A 30 12.09 -10.47 8.72
CA ASP A 30 11.12 -9.39 8.95
C ASP A 30 11.58 -8.13 8.20
N ARG A 31 12.89 -7.87 8.12
CA ARG A 31 13.46 -6.79 7.29
C ARG A 31 13.14 -6.98 5.80
N ILE A 32 13.39 -8.18 5.27
CA ILE A 32 13.04 -8.50 3.87
C ILE A 32 11.53 -8.35 3.64
N ARG A 33 10.71 -8.84 4.59
CA ARG A 33 9.26 -8.70 4.52
C ARG A 33 8.84 -7.22 4.56
N GLN A 34 9.50 -6.39 5.36
CA GLN A 34 9.25 -4.96 5.44
C GLN A 34 9.53 -4.29 4.09
N GLU A 35 10.67 -4.57 3.46
CA GLU A 35 11.03 -4.02 2.13
C GLU A 35 10.01 -4.41 1.05
N VAL A 36 9.51 -5.65 1.08
CA VAL A 36 8.46 -6.12 0.16
C VAL A 36 7.14 -5.37 0.39
N LEU A 37 6.74 -5.20 1.65
CA LEU A 37 5.53 -4.46 2.00
C LEU A 37 5.64 -2.97 1.63
N ASP A 38 6.79 -2.34 1.87
CA ASP A 38 7.05 -0.94 1.51
C ASP A 38 6.90 -0.74 0.00
N ARG A 39 7.47 -1.65 -0.81
CA ARG A 39 7.34 -1.61 -2.25
C ARG A 39 5.89 -1.76 -2.71
N ALA A 40 5.16 -2.71 -2.15
CA ALA A 40 3.75 -2.94 -2.50
C ALA A 40 2.88 -1.73 -2.14
N ILE A 41 3.13 -1.11 -0.98
CA ILE A 41 2.43 0.12 -0.57
C ILE A 41 2.72 1.26 -1.54
N ALA A 42 4.00 1.46 -1.92
CA ALA A 42 4.39 2.52 -2.85
C ALA A 42 3.73 2.34 -4.24
N GLU A 43 3.70 1.12 -4.77
CA GLU A 43 3.04 0.82 -6.04
C GLU A 43 1.52 1.10 -5.96
N LEU A 44 0.85 0.71 -4.88
CA LEU A 44 -0.58 1.00 -4.67
C LEU A 44 -0.88 2.49 -4.49
N GLN A 45 0.01 3.23 -3.81
CA GLN A 45 -0.11 4.69 -3.69
C GLN A 45 0.00 5.37 -5.05
N TRP A 46 0.95 4.94 -5.88
CA TRP A 46 1.09 5.45 -7.24
C TRP A 46 -0.16 5.19 -8.09
N VAL A 47 -0.73 3.98 -8.02
CA VAL A 47 -2.01 3.69 -8.70
C VAL A 47 -3.14 4.58 -8.19
N LEU A 48 -3.22 4.79 -6.87
CA LEU A 48 -4.24 5.63 -6.24
C LEU A 48 -4.17 7.09 -6.72
N GLU A 49 -2.95 7.62 -6.87
CA GLU A 49 -2.69 8.95 -7.42
C GLU A 49 -3.17 9.04 -8.86
N LEU A 50 -2.76 8.10 -9.72
CA LEU A 50 -3.14 8.06 -11.14
C LEU A 50 -4.66 8.07 -11.34
N ILE A 51 -5.37 7.18 -10.65
CA ILE A 51 -6.84 7.09 -10.79
C ILE A 51 -7.59 8.27 -10.14
N THR A 52 -6.89 9.04 -9.30
CA THR A 52 -7.43 10.26 -8.70
C THR A 52 -7.30 11.43 -9.66
N GLU A 53 -6.13 11.59 -10.28
CA GLU A 53 -5.88 12.61 -11.30
C GLU A 53 -6.75 12.39 -12.55
N GLU A 54 -6.94 11.14 -12.98
CA GLU A 54 -7.84 10.80 -14.10
C GLU A 54 -9.33 11.04 -13.80
N GLY A 55 -9.73 11.12 -12.53
CA GLY A 55 -11.12 11.35 -12.12
C GLY A 55 -11.51 12.82 -11.96
N GLU A 56 -10.53 13.73 -11.98
CA GLU A 56 -10.71 15.18 -11.85
C GLU A 56 -10.68 15.92 -13.20
N GLN A 57 -10.41 15.20 -14.31
CA GLN A 57 -10.49 15.70 -15.70
C GLN A 57 -11.84 15.33 -16.35
#